data_AF-N8RIZ9-F1
#
_entry.id   AF-N8RIZ9-F1
#
_cell.length_a   1.000
_cell.length_b   1.000
_cell.length_c   1.000
_cell.angle_alpha   90.00
_cell.angle_beta   90.00
_cell.angle_gamma   90.00
#
_symmetry.space_group_name_H-M   'P 1'
#
loop_
_entity.id
_entity.type
_entity.pdbx_description
1 polymer ?
#
loop_
_entity_poly.entity_id
_entity_poly.type
_entity_poly.pdbx_seq_one_letter_code
_entity_poly.pdbx_strand_id
1 'polypeptide(L)'
;MSINPIELLKQKVSSVIVNDQTCLVNEKNAILSRFYPILLSRFLANPELIDQLKEKLRPCLSDLLENNNQVINSLLIHLAAGKLSVTEVKTILNRAIPKSLAVLSAEVGHEAIYIIHYLREHSVSIQALLPVWSAEVLLPLNQLELNEPEQPEEPLPEMPPEPHRHHRIFPFFALFVASFSLIWLYQLGK
;
A
#
# COMPACT_ATOMS: atom_id res chain seq x y z
N MET A 1 -6.20 29.30 2.62
CA MET A 1 -6.61 27.88 2.65
C MET A 1 -6.40 27.32 1.26
N SER A 2 -5.70 26.19 1.15
CA SER A 2 -5.53 25.50 -0.13
C SER A 2 -6.90 25.04 -0.64
N ILE A 3 -7.12 25.13 -1.96
CA ILE A 3 -8.32 24.59 -2.59
C ILE A 3 -8.45 23.09 -2.28
N ASN A 4 -9.66 22.54 -2.20
CA ASN A 4 -9.83 21.10 -2.02
C ASN A 4 -9.22 20.34 -3.22
N PRO A 5 -8.45 19.26 -3.02
CA PRO A 5 -7.75 18.57 -4.11
C PRO A 5 -8.70 17.97 -5.15
N ILE A 6 -9.90 17.53 -4.77
CA ILE A 6 -10.89 17.01 -5.72
C ILE A 6 -11.40 18.13 -6.62
N GLU A 7 -11.71 19.29 -6.05
CA GLU A 7 -12.18 20.45 -6.81
C GLU A 7 -11.07 21.01 -7.70
N LEU A 8 -9.82 21.04 -7.22
CA LEU A 8 -8.65 21.38 -8.01
C LEU A 8 -8.52 20.49 -9.27
N LEU A 9 -8.63 19.16 -9.09
CA LEU A 9 -8.53 18.22 -10.20
C LEU A 9 -9.72 18.35 -11.17
N LYS A 10 -10.94 18.53 -10.66
CA LYS A 10 -12.10 18.81 -11.52
C LYS A 10 -11.90 20.07 -12.38
N GLN A 11 -11.37 21.14 -11.81
CA GLN A 11 -11.16 22.40 -12.52
C GLN A 11 -10.03 22.32 -13.55
N LYS A 12 -8.87 21.78 -13.15
CA LYS A 12 -7.64 21.83 -13.96
C LYS A 12 -7.41 20.59 -14.84
N VAL A 13 -7.93 19.43 -14.47
CA VAL A 13 -7.72 18.17 -15.20
C VAL A 13 -8.92 17.81 -16.07
N SER A 14 -10.15 17.86 -15.54
CA SER A 14 -11.34 17.50 -16.35
C SER A 14 -11.50 18.41 -17.57
N SER A 15 -11.28 19.72 -17.41
CA SER A 15 -11.36 20.68 -18.51
C SER A 15 -10.43 20.31 -19.68
N VAL A 16 -9.21 19.87 -19.39
CA VAL A 16 -8.25 19.48 -20.42
C VAL A 16 -8.63 18.16 -21.08
N ILE A 17 -9.09 17.17 -20.32
CA ILE A 17 -9.38 15.82 -20.87
C ILE A 17 -10.69 15.79 -21.66
N VAL A 18 -11.67 16.56 -21.21
CA VAL A 18 -13.03 16.53 -21.76
C VAL A 18 -13.15 17.44 -22.98
N ASN A 19 -12.41 18.56 -23.03
CA ASN A 19 -12.47 19.48 -24.18
C ASN A 19 -11.81 18.94 -25.45
N ASP A 20 -11.01 17.87 -25.37
CA ASP A 20 -10.37 17.26 -26.53
C ASP A 20 -11.35 16.53 -27.47
N GLN A 21 -12.61 16.27 -27.04
CA GLN A 21 -13.58 15.45 -27.80
C GLN A 21 -15.03 15.95 -27.62
N THR A 22 -15.74 16.21 -28.73
CA THR A 22 -17.09 16.79 -28.74
C THR A 22 -18.22 15.85 -28.30
N CYS A 23 -17.96 14.55 -28.09
CA CYS A 23 -18.96 13.59 -27.63
C CYS A 23 -18.76 13.13 -26.18
N LEU A 24 -19.89 12.85 -25.51
CA LEU A 24 -19.97 12.20 -24.19
C LEU A 24 -19.22 12.93 -23.06
N VAL A 25 -19.21 14.27 -23.12
CA VAL A 25 -18.58 15.18 -22.16
C VAL A 25 -19.08 14.90 -20.73
N ASN A 26 -20.38 14.68 -20.56
CA ASN A 26 -21.00 14.44 -19.27
C ASN A 26 -20.56 13.09 -18.67
N GLU A 27 -20.47 12.05 -19.49
CA GLU A 27 -20.04 10.71 -19.10
C GLU A 27 -18.57 10.71 -18.69
N LYS A 28 -17.72 11.40 -19.46
CA LYS A 28 -16.30 11.57 -19.17
C LYS A 28 -16.08 12.32 -17.86
N ASN A 29 -16.79 13.43 -17.65
CA ASN A 29 -16.78 14.16 -16.39
C ASN A 29 -17.27 13.31 -15.21
N ALA A 30 -18.31 12.48 -15.42
CA ALA A 30 -18.82 11.59 -14.39
C ALA A 30 -17.82 10.48 -14.02
N ILE A 31 -17.05 9.97 -14.98
CA ILE A 31 -15.95 9.02 -14.70
C ILE A 31 -14.86 9.71 -13.88
N LEU A 32 -14.37 10.85 -14.35
CA LEU A 32 -13.28 11.59 -13.69
C LEU A 32 -13.66 11.99 -12.25
N SER A 33 -14.90 12.45 -12.05
CA SER A 33 -15.42 12.80 -10.73
C SER A 33 -15.45 11.62 -9.75
N ARG A 34 -15.68 10.39 -10.25
CA ARG A 34 -15.62 9.16 -9.44
C ARG A 34 -14.19 8.65 -9.27
N PHE A 35 -13.31 8.95 -10.22
CA PHE A 35 -11.92 8.50 -10.20
C PHE A 35 -11.02 9.34 -9.29
N TYR A 36 -11.21 10.66 -9.21
CA TYR A 36 -10.32 11.50 -8.41
C TYR A 36 -10.25 11.11 -6.93
N PRO A 37 -11.37 10.85 -6.22
CA PRO A 37 -11.29 10.37 -4.84
C PRO A 37 -10.48 9.08 -4.71
N ILE A 38 -10.62 8.15 -5.66
CA ILE A 38 -9.88 6.87 -5.72
C ILE A 38 -8.38 7.10 -5.90
N LEU A 39 -8.00 7.97 -6.85
CA LEU A 39 -6.61 8.33 -7.10
C LEU A 39 -5.97 8.91 -5.83
N LEU A 40 -6.63 9.88 -5.22
CA LEU A 40 -6.14 10.57 -4.03
C LEU A 40 -6.08 9.64 -2.81
N SER A 41 -7.06 8.74 -2.65
CA SER A 41 -7.02 7.75 -1.58
C SER A 41 -5.88 6.76 -1.76
N ARG A 42 -5.51 6.40 -3.00
CA ARG A 42 -4.33 5.54 -3.26
C ARG A 42 -3.03 6.24 -2.86
N PHE A 43 -2.87 7.52 -3.15
CA PHE A 43 -1.71 8.28 -2.70
C PHE A 43 -1.64 8.40 -1.18
N LEU A 44 -2.79 8.52 -0.50
CA LEU A 44 -2.83 8.52 0.96
C LEU A 44 -2.49 7.15 1.56
N ALA A 45 -2.95 6.06 0.94
CA ALA A 45 -2.69 4.69 1.39
C ALA A 45 -1.23 4.29 1.17
N ASN A 46 -0.69 4.57 -0.02
CA ASN A 46 0.69 4.28 -0.38
C ASN A 46 1.37 5.55 -0.94
N PRO A 47 2.03 6.34 -0.07
CA PRO A 47 2.70 7.57 -0.45
C PRO A 47 3.82 7.42 -1.49
N GLU A 48 4.52 6.28 -1.48
CA GLU A 48 5.64 6.00 -2.37
C GLU A 48 5.21 5.95 -3.84
N LEU A 49 3.94 5.62 -4.11
CA LEU A 49 3.36 5.64 -5.45
C LEU A 49 3.54 6.99 -6.15
N ILE A 50 3.57 8.10 -5.42
CA ILE A 50 3.72 9.42 -6.05
C ILE A 50 5.07 9.51 -6.75
N ASP A 51 6.16 9.17 -6.07
CA ASP A 51 7.50 9.27 -6.64
C ASP A 51 7.70 8.18 -7.70
N GLN A 52 7.23 6.95 -7.47
CA GLN A 52 7.26 5.88 -8.47
C GLN A 52 6.54 6.26 -9.78
N LEU A 53 5.41 6.97 -9.70
CA LEU A 53 4.70 7.44 -10.90
C LEU A 53 5.39 8.64 -11.56
N LYS A 54 6.04 9.51 -10.80
CA LYS A 54 6.78 10.66 -11.33
C LYS A 54 8.05 10.25 -12.08
N GLU A 55 8.70 9.16 -11.67
CA GLU A 55 9.86 8.61 -12.37
C GLU A 55 9.52 8.01 -13.73
N LYS A 56 8.24 7.64 -13.96
CA LYS A 56 7.79 7.06 -15.21
C LYS A 56 7.53 8.15 -16.25
N LEU A 57 8.01 7.93 -17.48
CA LEU A 57 7.74 8.81 -18.62
C LEU A 57 6.24 8.90 -18.96
N ARG A 58 5.51 7.81 -18.74
CA ARG A 58 4.07 7.68 -19.04
C ARG A 58 3.37 6.88 -17.95
N PRO A 59 3.14 7.47 -16.77
CA PRO A 59 2.42 6.79 -15.70
C PRO A 59 1.00 6.47 -16.16
N CYS A 60 0.56 5.25 -15.88
CA CYS A 60 -0.73 4.74 -16.31
C CYS A 60 -1.46 4.02 -15.17
N LEU A 61 -2.69 3.57 -15.43
CA LEU A 61 -3.52 2.91 -14.45
C LEU A 61 -2.91 1.62 -13.90
N SER A 62 -2.15 0.90 -14.74
CA SER A 62 -1.43 -0.31 -14.30
C SER A 62 -0.34 0.04 -13.28
N ASP A 63 0.32 1.18 -13.43
CA ASP A 63 1.34 1.64 -12.48
C ASP A 63 0.71 2.06 -11.15
N LEU A 64 -0.45 2.74 -11.20
CA LEU A 64 -1.18 3.20 -10.01
C LEU A 64 -1.74 2.03 -9.18
N LEU A 65 -2.08 0.92 -9.84
CA LEU A 65 -2.70 -0.26 -9.22
C LEU A 65 -1.76 -1.47 -9.22
N GLU A 66 -0.45 -1.22 -9.24
CA GLU A 66 0.59 -2.23 -9.03
C GLU A 66 0.47 -3.46 -9.94
N ASN A 67 0.07 -3.25 -11.20
CA ASN A 67 -0.18 -4.28 -12.20
C ASN A 67 -1.21 -5.36 -11.79
N ASN A 68 -2.06 -5.09 -10.80
CA ASN A 68 -3.11 -6.00 -10.37
C ASN A 68 -4.28 -5.98 -11.37
N ASN A 69 -4.23 -6.88 -12.37
CA ASN A 69 -5.22 -6.96 -13.44
C ASN A 69 -6.66 -7.18 -12.93
N GLN A 70 -6.84 -7.89 -11.81
CA GLN A 70 -8.17 -8.10 -11.21
C GLN A 70 -8.76 -6.78 -10.71
N VAL A 71 -7.97 -5.98 -9.99
CA VAL A 71 -8.40 -4.67 -9.47
C VAL A 71 -8.60 -3.68 -10.61
N ILE A 72 -7.68 -3.64 -11.57
CA ILE A 72 -7.78 -2.80 -12.77
C ILE A 72 -9.09 -3.09 -13.52
N ASN A 73 -9.38 -4.36 -13.81
CA ASN A 73 -10.58 -4.72 -14.56
C ASN A 73 -11.86 -4.38 -13.79
N SER A 74 -11.91 -4.68 -12.50
CA SER A 74 -13.05 -4.38 -11.64
C SER A 74 -13.31 -2.87 -11.58
N LEU A 75 -12.26 -2.07 -11.36
CA LEU A 75 -12.35 -0.61 -11.34
C LEU A 75 -12.91 -0.07 -12.66
N LEU A 76 -12.40 -0.54 -13.80
CA LEU A 76 -12.84 -0.06 -15.11
C LEU A 76 -14.31 -0.41 -15.39
N ILE A 77 -14.77 -1.62 -15.00
CA ILE A 77 -16.17 -2.04 -15.15
C ILE A 77 -17.10 -1.13 -14.33
N HIS A 78 -16.76 -0.88 -13.07
CA HIS A 78 -17.55 0.00 -12.19
C HIS A 78 -17.60 1.45 -12.67
N LEU A 79 -16.49 1.97 -13.21
CA LEU A 79 -16.44 3.34 -13.74
C LEU A 79 -17.21 3.48 -15.07
N ALA A 80 -17.08 2.48 -15.95
CA ALA A 80 -17.82 2.42 -17.22
C ALA A 80 -19.32 2.46 -17.00
N ALA A 81 -19.83 1.69 -16.03
CA ALA A 81 -21.26 1.61 -15.68
C ALA A 81 -22.17 1.44 -16.91
N GLY A 82 -21.71 0.74 -17.95
CA GLY A 82 -22.41 0.52 -19.22
C GLY A 82 -22.52 1.72 -20.16
N LYS A 83 -21.95 2.89 -19.80
CA LYS A 83 -22.06 4.14 -20.58
C LYS A 83 -20.94 4.33 -21.58
N LEU A 84 -19.74 3.85 -21.25
CA LEU A 84 -18.55 3.94 -22.08
C LEU A 84 -17.86 2.58 -22.13
N SER A 85 -17.08 2.32 -23.19
CA SER A 85 -16.30 1.09 -23.29
C SER A 85 -15.19 1.06 -22.24
N VAL A 86 -14.87 -0.13 -21.70
CA VAL A 86 -13.77 -0.32 -20.73
C VAL A 86 -12.45 0.22 -21.27
N THR A 87 -12.19 0.07 -22.57
CA THR A 87 -11.00 0.60 -23.24
C THR A 87 -10.96 2.12 -23.21
N GLU A 88 -12.09 2.79 -23.50
CA GLU A 88 -12.17 4.24 -23.46
C GLU A 88 -12.01 4.79 -22.04
N VAL A 89 -12.64 4.16 -21.04
CA VAL A 89 -12.42 4.49 -19.63
C VAL A 89 -10.94 4.39 -19.29
N LYS A 90 -10.26 3.29 -19.66
CA LYS A 90 -8.83 3.12 -19.41
C LYS A 90 -8.00 4.23 -20.07
N THR A 91 -8.31 4.62 -21.30
CA THR A 91 -7.63 5.72 -22.00
C THR A 91 -7.83 7.05 -21.28
N ILE A 92 -9.05 7.35 -20.81
CA ILE A 92 -9.36 8.56 -20.03
C ILE A 92 -8.51 8.58 -18.74
N LEU A 93 -8.49 7.48 -17.99
CA LEU A 93 -7.75 7.39 -16.73
C LEU A 93 -6.24 7.50 -16.94
N ASN A 94 -5.69 6.82 -17.96
CA ASN A 94 -4.27 6.91 -18.30
C ASN A 94 -3.83 8.33 -18.68
N ARG A 95 -4.74 9.16 -19.21
CA ARG A 95 -4.48 10.58 -19.46
C ARG A 95 -4.64 11.43 -18.20
N ALA A 96 -5.56 11.04 -17.31
CA ALA A 96 -5.85 11.76 -16.08
C ALA A 96 -4.75 11.65 -15.04
N ILE A 97 -4.12 10.48 -14.89
CA ILE A 97 -3.08 10.22 -13.88
C ILE A 97 -1.90 11.22 -13.99
N PRO A 98 -1.17 11.32 -15.12
CA PRO A 98 -0.04 12.25 -15.23
C PRO A 98 -0.47 13.71 -15.07
N LYS A 99 -1.64 14.09 -15.61
CA LYS A 99 -2.17 15.46 -15.47
C LYS A 99 -2.51 15.80 -14.03
N SER A 100 -3.04 14.85 -13.28
CA SER A 100 -3.37 15.03 -11.86
C SER A 100 -2.12 15.20 -11.03
N LEU A 101 -1.08 14.37 -11.25
CA LEU A 101 0.22 14.53 -10.60
C LEU A 101 0.86 15.89 -10.89
N ALA A 102 0.83 16.33 -12.16
CA ALA A 102 1.36 17.63 -12.55
C ALA A 102 0.60 18.79 -11.87
N VAL A 103 -0.73 18.72 -11.82
CA VAL A 103 -1.57 19.73 -11.15
C VAL A 103 -1.33 19.78 -9.64
N LEU A 104 -1.23 18.62 -8.98
CA LEU A 104 -0.92 18.55 -7.55
C LEU A 104 0.48 19.11 -7.26
N SER A 105 1.47 18.73 -8.07
CA SER A 105 2.84 19.21 -7.92
C SER A 105 2.95 20.73 -8.12
N ALA A 106 2.19 21.28 -9.07
CA ALA A 106 2.15 22.71 -9.33
C ALA A 106 1.45 23.50 -8.21
N GLU A 107 0.51 22.87 -7.48
CA GLU A 107 -0.23 23.52 -6.41
C GLU A 107 0.57 23.58 -5.11
N VAL A 108 1.24 22.48 -4.72
CA VAL A 108 1.86 22.38 -3.38
C VAL A 108 3.36 22.11 -3.38
N GLY A 109 3.97 21.88 -4.54
CA GLY A 109 5.40 21.59 -4.68
C GLY A 109 5.66 20.21 -5.27
N HIS A 110 6.86 20.04 -5.82
CA HIS A 110 7.22 18.84 -6.58
C HIS A 110 7.43 17.60 -5.70
N GLU A 111 7.89 17.78 -4.46
CA GLU A 111 8.18 16.66 -3.55
C GLU A 111 6.91 15.95 -3.08
N ALA A 112 6.93 14.61 -3.04
CA ALA A 112 5.79 13.82 -2.62
C ALA A 112 5.30 14.18 -1.21
N ILE A 113 6.22 14.53 -0.30
CA ILE A 113 5.86 14.91 1.08
C ILE A 113 4.87 16.08 1.14
N TYR A 114 4.99 17.08 0.26
CA TYR A 114 4.08 18.23 0.23
C TYR A 114 2.71 17.84 -0.30
N ILE A 115 2.67 17.00 -1.34
CA ILE A 115 1.42 16.43 -1.87
C ILE A 115 0.72 15.63 -0.78
N ILE A 116 1.43 14.75 -0.07
CA ILE A 116 0.86 13.93 0.99
C ILE A 116 0.35 14.77 2.17
N HIS A 117 1.10 15.77 2.61
CA HIS A 117 0.64 16.68 3.67
C HIS A 117 -0.67 17.36 3.28
N TYR A 118 -0.71 17.91 2.06
CA TYR A 118 -1.91 18.51 1.50
C TYR A 118 -3.08 17.54 1.41
N LEU A 119 -2.87 16.30 0.96
CA LEU A 119 -3.95 15.30 0.91
C LEU A 119 -4.44 14.89 2.31
N ARG A 120 -3.55 14.85 3.32
CA ARG A 120 -3.92 14.51 4.71
C ARG A 120 -4.83 15.56 5.31
N GLU A 121 -4.57 16.85 5.07
CA GLU A 121 -5.45 17.95 5.49
C GLU A 121 -6.88 17.81 4.94
N HIS A 122 -7.04 17.20 3.76
CA HIS A 122 -8.33 17.01 3.08
C HIS A 122 -8.84 15.55 3.12
N SER A 123 -8.24 14.69 3.95
CA SER A 123 -8.51 13.24 3.98
C SER A 123 -9.98 12.91 4.22
N VAL A 124 -10.64 13.62 5.13
CA VAL A 124 -12.08 13.45 5.43
C VAL A 124 -12.93 13.71 4.18
N SER A 125 -12.63 14.77 3.43
CA SER A 125 -13.34 15.07 2.18
C SER A 125 -13.07 14.03 1.09
N ILE A 126 -11.84 13.54 1.00
CA ILE A 126 -11.47 12.51 0.02
C ILE A 126 -12.25 11.22 0.31
N GLN A 127 -12.25 10.77 1.56
CA GLN A 127 -12.96 9.56 1.99
C GLN A 127 -14.47 9.68 1.81
N ALA A 128 -15.06 10.83 2.14
CA ALA A 128 -16.50 11.06 2.00
C ALA A 128 -16.99 11.02 0.54
N LEU A 129 -16.10 11.23 -0.44
CA LEU A 129 -16.43 11.23 -1.86
C LEU A 129 -16.02 9.95 -2.58
N LEU A 130 -15.47 8.96 -1.87
CA LEU A 130 -15.18 7.65 -2.45
C LEU A 130 -16.49 6.95 -2.86
N PRO A 131 -16.54 6.32 -4.06
CA PRO A 131 -17.68 5.50 -4.43
C PRO A 131 -17.86 4.33 -3.44
N VAL A 132 -19.10 4.00 -3.09
CA VAL A 132 -19.41 2.96 -2.08
C VAL A 132 -18.75 1.60 -2.39
N TRP A 133 -18.62 1.26 -3.67
CA TRP A 133 -18.00 0.01 -4.14
C TRP A 133 -16.45 0.03 -4.12
N SER A 134 -15.81 1.20 -3.96
CA SER A 134 -14.35 1.30 -4.17
C SER A 134 -13.56 0.57 -3.09
N ALA A 135 -14.07 0.50 -1.86
CA ALA A 135 -13.40 -0.21 -0.77
C ALA A 135 -13.24 -1.70 -1.08
N GLU A 136 -14.29 -2.35 -1.60
CA GLU A 136 -14.26 -3.76 -2.00
C GLU A 136 -13.32 -3.99 -3.18
N VAL A 137 -13.38 -3.13 -4.21
CA VAL A 137 -12.54 -3.24 -5.41
C VAL A 137 -11.06 -3.08 -5.09
N LEU A 138 -10.71 -2.17 -4.17
CA LEU A 138 -9.32 -1.89 -3.81
C LEU A 138 -8.76 -2.81 -2.71
N LEU A 139 -9.60 -3.60 -2.05
CA LEU A 139 -9.19 -4.49 -0.95
C LEU A 139 -7.96 -5.35 -1.28
N PRO A 140 -7.84 -5.98 -2.47
CA PRO A 140 -6.68 -6.81 -2.79
C PRO A 140 -5.36 -6.04 -2.83
N LEU A 141 -5.37 -4.72 -3.08
CA LEU A 141 -4.15 -3.91 -3.07
C LEU A 141 -3.66 -3.63 -1.65
N ASN A 142 -4.59 -3.47 -0.70
CA ASN A 142 -4.24 -3.19 0.69
C ASN A 142 -3.73 -4.46 1.42
N GLN A 143 -4.00 -5.64 0.86
CA GLN A 143 -3.52 -6.92 1.41
C GLN A 143 -2.09 -7.27 0.98
N LEU A 144 -1.58 -6.69 -0.12
CA LEU A 144 -0.21 -6.90 -0.56
C LEU A 144 0.82 -6.31 0.43
N GLU A 145 0.43 -5.28 1.19
CA GLU A 145 1.26 -4.67 2.25
C GLU A 145 1.31 -5.53 3.54
N LEU A 146 0.33 -6.41 3.76
CA LEU A 146 0.30 -7.32 4.92
C LEU A 146 0.98 -8.68 4.63
N ASN A 147 1.33 -8.91 3.37
CA ASN A 147 2.04 -10.10 2.92
C ASN A 147 3.49 -9.75 2.53
N GLU A 148 4.17 -8.90 3.31
CA GLU A 148 5.57 -9.23 3.53
C GLU A 148 5.58 -10.70 3.97
N PRO A 149 6.34 -11.60 3.34
CA PRO A 149 6.51 -12.91 3.92
C PRO A 149 6.99 -12.65 5.34
N GLU A 150 6.20 -13.05 6.35
CA GLU A 150 6.77 -13.42 7.62
C GLU A 150 8.01 -14.22 7.22
N GLN A 151 9.20 -13.65 7.46
CA GLN A 151 10.42 -14.41 7.26
C GLN A 151 10.15 -15.73 7.93
N PRO A 152 10.36 -16.89 7.27
CA PRO A 152 10.20 -18.16 7.94
C PRO A 152 10.98 -18.03 9.25
N GLU A 153 10.28 -18.07 10.39
CA GLU A 153 10.97 -18.15 11.67
C GLU A 153 11.95 -19.29 11.49
N GLU A 154 13.23 -18.95 11.47
CA GLU A 154 14.31 -19.91 11.33
C GLU A 154 14.04 -20.94 12.43
N PRO A 155 13.84 -22.24 12.10
CA PRO A 155 13.48 -23.20 13.11
C PRO A 155 14.58 -23.18 14.16
N LEU A 156 14.24 -22.72 15.38
CA LEU A 156 15.11 -22.90 16.53
C LEU A 156 15.51 -24.38 16.54
N PRO A 157 16.81 -24.71 16.67
CA PRO A 157 17.28 -26.08 16.58
C PRO A 157 16.44 -26.96 17.51
N GLU A 158 15.77 -27.93 16.89
CA GLU A 158 14.98 -28.95 17.55
C GLU A 158 15.84 -29.58 18.64
N MET A 159 15.52 -29.28 19.91
CA MET A 159 16.09 -30.00 21.03
C MET A 159 15.77 -31.49 20.84
N PRO A 160 16.77 -32.38 21.00
CA PRO A 160 16.53 -33.81 20.89
C PRO A 160 15.49 -34.27 21.93
N PRO A 161 14.69 -35.30 21.59
CA PRO A 161 13.43 -35.61 22.28
C PRO A 161 13.66 -35.94 23.76
N GLU A 162 12.87 -35.28 24.61
CA GLU A 162 12.83 -35.62 26.04
C GLU A 162 12.35 -37.07 26.23
N PRO A 163 13.09 -37.91 26.96
CA PRO A 163 12.62 -39.22 27.32
C PRO A 163 11.50 -39.09 28.36
N HIS A 164 10.31 -39.53 27.99
CA HIS A 164 9.23 -39.78 28.95
C HIS A 164 9.73 -40.70 30.07
N ARG A 165 9.84 -40.18 31.30
CA ARG A 165 9.38 -40.91 32.50
C ARG A 165 9.38 -40.07 33.77
N HIS A 166 8.15 -39.94 34.28
CA HIS A 166 7.77 -40.06 35.68
C HIS A 166 8.37 -39.06 36.68
N HIS A 167 7.58 -38.02 36.96
CA HIS A 167 7.77 -37.13 38.09
C HIS A 167 7.45 -37.88 39.38
N ARG A 168 8.46 -38.18 40.20
CA ARG A 168 8.26 -38.64 41.58
C ARG A 168 9.27 -37.97 42.52
N ILE A 169 8.74 -36.96 43.23
CA ILE A 169 9.07 -36.54 44.60
C ILE A 169 10.49 -35.95 44.81
N PHE A 170 10.52 -34.65 45.16
CA PHE A 170 11.32 -33.93 46.19
C PHE A 170 12.39 -34.72 47.00
N PRO A 171 13.24 -34.02 47.80
CA PRO A 171 14.39 -33.15 47.54
C PRO A 171 15.68 -33.77 48.19
N PHE A 172 16.71 -32.97 48.49
CA PHE A 172 17.97 -33.30 49.21
C PHE A 172 19.15 -33.83 48.36
N PHE A 173 20.22 -33.06 48.25
CA PHE A 173 21.37 -33.12 49.16
C PHE A 173 22.51 -32.24 48.61
N ALA A 174 22.77 -31.14 49.31
CA ALA A 174 24.09 -30.54 49.33
C ALA A 174 25.08 -31.54 49.95
N LEU A 175 26.09 -31.97 49.19
CA LEU A 175 27.39 -32.52 49.63
C LEU A 175 27.96 -33.38 48.50
N PHE A 176 28.93 -32.88 47.71
CA PHE A 176 30.03 -33.69 47.14
C PHE A 176 31.07 -32.84 46.37
N VAL A 177 31.14 -31.53 46.58
CA VAL A 177 32.15 -30.65 45.93
C VAL A 177 33.51 -30.68 46.66
N ALA A 178 33.65 -31.38 47.79
CA ALA A 178 34.83 -31.23 48.66
C ALA A 178 35.92 -32.32 48.58
N SER A 179 35.82 -33.35 47.72
CA SER A 179 36.81 -34.46 47.75
C SER A 179 37.74 -34.59 46.54
N PHE A 180 37.59 -33.82 45.46
CA PHE A 180 38.42 -34.00 44.25
C PHE A 180 39.60 -33.02 44.09
N SER A 181 39.77 -32.02 44.96
CA SER A 181 40.86 -31.03 44.84
C SER A 181 42.23 -31.49 45.37
N LEU A 182 42.34 -32.64 46.05
CA LEU A 182 43.62 -33.11 46.61
C LEU A 182 44.42 -34.06 45.70
N ILE A 183 43.81 -34.61 44.65
CA ILE A 183 44.50 -35.54 43.73
C ILE A 183 45.23 -34.79 42.60
N TRP A 184 44.81 -33.57 42.27
CA TRP A 184 45.39 -32.81 41.15
C TRP A 184 46.71 -32.09 41.49
N LEU A 185 47.04 -31.89 42.77
CA LEU A 185 48.28 -31.21 43.18
C LEU A 185 49.48 -32.17 43.38
N TYR A 186 49.27 -33.49 43.43
CA TYR A 186 50.36 -34.46 43.58
C TYR A 186 51.00 -34.90 42.25
N GLN A 187 50.36 -34.61 41.11
CA GLN A 187 50.90 -34.97 39.78
C GLN A 187 51.78 -33.90 39.11
N LEU A 188 51.85 -32.68 39.65
CA LEU A 188 52.77 -31.63 39.13
C LEU A 188 54.15 -31.60 39.83
N GLY A 189 54.40 -32.51 40.78
CA GLY A 189 55.59 -32.49 41.64
C GLY A 189 56.59 -33.65 41.44
N LYS A 190 56.61 -34.33 40.29
CA LYS A 190 57.62 -35.34 39.98
C LYS A 190 58.21 -35.16 38.59
#